data_AF-A0AA41VKS4-F1
#
_entry.id   AF-A0AA41VKS4-F1
#
_cell.length_a   1.000
_cell.length_b   1.000
_cell.length_c   1.000
_cell.angle_alpha   90.00
_cell.angle_beta   90.00
_cell.angle_gamma   90.00
#
_symmetry.space_group_name_H-M   'P 1'
#
loop_
_entity.id
_entity.type
_entity.pdbx_description
1 polymer ?
#
loop_
_entity_poly.entity_id
_entity_poly.type
_entity_poly.pdbx_seq_one_letter_code
_entity_poly.pdbx_strand_id
1 'polypeptide(L)'
;GLPCHLYFDLEFSRIVNADKNGEEMVDILIASTFDALYDKYSIQGNLDWIVELDSSTKEKFSRHLIIRIPETAFKDNSHAGAFVAEICSRISCGKESDPKLKKLFVLKDSCSDEFPPQLFVDTAVYSRNRCFRLALSSKAGKSSVLLPTGRFKCKNMSDEEMFMDSLICKIDGDCQKVLICKLDSVCMKSLCFNTELHSNCEEHVSAPQGFTLNPCFSDMPTTHFMGKSPFPALDVFVESVASMGNVS
;
A
#
# COMPACT_ATOMS: atom_id res chain seq x y z
N GLY A 1 3.47 2.47 -15.53
CA GLY A 1 3.50 1.26 -14.69
C GLY A 1 2.26 0.45 -14.99
N LEU A 2 1.92 -0.51 -14.12
CA LEU A 2 0.62 -1.18 -14.15
C LEU A 2 -0.38 -0.40 -13.27
N PRO A 3 -1.68 -0.40 -13.61
CA PRO A 3 -2.72 0.13 -12.74
C PRO A 3 -2.68 -0.49 -11.34
N CYS A 4 -2.97 0.32 -10.33
CA CYS A 4 -2.90 -0.11 -8.94
C CYS A 4 -3.99 0.51 -8.05
N HIS A 5 -4.35 -0.20 -6.99
CA HIS A 5 -5.11 0.36 -5.88
C HIS A 5 -4.31 1.44 -5.16
N LEU A 6 -4.97 2.30 -4.40
CA LEU A 6 -4.29 3.17 -3.44
C LEU A 6 -3.83 2.32 -2.27
N TYR A 7 -2.59 2.49 -1.83
CA TYR A 7 -2.03 1.72 -0.72
C TYR A 7 -1.16 2.61 0.15
N PHE A 8 -0.84 2.15 1.37
CA PHE A 8 0.08 2.81 2.30
C PHE A 8 0.94 1.77 3.00
N ASP A 9 2.20 2.10 3.25
CA ASP A 9 3.05 1.44 4.24
C ASP A 9 3.21 2.38 5.43
N LEU A 10 2.82 1.91 6.60
CA LEU A 10 2.72 2.71 7.82
C LEU A 10 3.66 2.14 8.86
N GLU A 11 4.58 2.95 9.37
CA GLU A 11 5.52 2.48 10.37
C GLU A 11 6.07 3.56 11.30
N PHE A 12 6.33 3.14 12.54
CA PHE A 12 7.11 3.92 13.50
C PHE A 12 7.69 3.03 14.62
N SER A 13 8.72 3.53 15.29
CA SER A 13 9.28 2.89 16.49
C SER A 13 8.38 3.14 17.69
N ARG A 14 7.83 2.06 18.28
CA ARG A 14 7.01 2.12 19.51
C ARG A 14 7.84 2.49 20.73
N ILE A 15 9.14 2.17 20.72
CA ILE A 15 10.06 2.52 21.82
C ILE A 15 10.23 4.04 21.88
N VAL A 16 10.44 4.67 20.72
CA VAL A 16 10.65 6.13 20.63
C VAL A 16 9.34 6.90 20.78
N ASN A 17 8.22 6.31 20.33
CA ASN A 17 6.92 6.96 20.27
C ASN A 17 5.88 6.24 21.14
N ALA A 18 6.21 6.04 22.42
CA ALA A 18 5.43 5.22 23.35
C ALA A 18 4.03 5.81 23.67
N ASP A 19 3.84 7.11 23.45
CA ASP A 19 2.59 7.84 23.64
C ASP A 19 1.60 7.68 22.46
N LYS A 20 2.06 7.12 21.32
CA LYS A 20 1.27 7.06 20.09
C LYS A 20 0.26 5.92 20.09
N ASN A 21 -0.97 6.25 19.72
CA ASN A 21 -2.02 5.28 19.43
C ASN A 21 -2.10 5.01 17.91
N GLY A 22 -1.53 3.87 17.49
CA GLY A 22 -1.49 3.50 16.07
C GLY A 22 -2.87 3.29 15.43
N GLU A 23 -3.85 2.80 16.17
CA GLU A 23 -5.24 2.63 15.67
C GLU A 23 -5.86 3.99 15.33
N GLU A 24 -5.75 4.93 16.25
CA GLU A 24 -6.27 6.30 16.07
C GLU A 24 -5.54 7.01 14.92
N MET A 25 -4.23 6.83 14.81
CA MET A 25 -3.45 7.41 13.71
C MET A 25 -3.91 6.87 12.35
N VAL A 26 -4.20 5.57 12.25
CA VAL A 26 -4.77 4.97 11.04
C VAL A 26 -6.13 5.58 10.71
N ASP A 27 -7.03 5.73 11.69
CA ASP A 27 -8.36 6.30 11.47
C ASP A 27 -8.30 7.75 10.95
N ILE A 28 -7.42 8.57 11.53
CA ILE A 28 -7.22 9.97 11.10
C ILE A 28 -6.63 10.03 9.68
N LEU A 29 -5.69 9.13 9.35
CA LEU A 29 -5.12 9.05 8.00
C LEU A 29 -6.18 8.64 6.97
N ILE A 30 -7.03 7.67 7.30
CA ILE A 30 -8.15 7.23 6.44
C ILE A 30 -9.11 8.39 6.20
N ALA A 31 -9.51 9.12 7.25
CA ALA A 31 -10.38 10.28 7.11
C ALA A 31 -9.76 11.35 6.19
N SER A 32 -8.48 11.69 6.42
CA SER A 32 -7.74 12.65 5.58
C SER A 32 -7.64 12.19 4.12
N THR A 33 -7.53 10.88 3.90
CA THR A 33 -7.50 10.27 2.57
C THR A 33 -8.85 10.37 1.88
N PHE A 34 -9.95 10.09 2.58
CA PHE A 34 -11.30 10.21 2.05
C PHE A 34 -11.67 11.65 1.72
N ASP A 35 -11.29 12.61 2.56
CA ASP A 35 -11.47 14.03 2.26
C ASP A 35 -10.70 14.42 0.99
N ALA A 36 -9.46 13.96 0.83
CA ALA A 36 -8.68 14.21 -0.39
C ALA A 36 -9.28 13.54 -1.64
N LEU A 37 -9.80 12.32 -1.52
CA LEU A 37 -10.48 11.61 -2.62
C LEU A 37 -11.75 12.35 -3.05
N TYR A 38 -12.52 12.86 -2.09
CA TYR A 38 -13.71 13.64 -2.36
C TYR A 38 -13.36 14.97 -3.05
N ASP A 39 -12.40 15.71 -2.50
CA ASP A 39 -12.01 17.02 -3.03
C ASP A 39 -11.42 16.95 -4.44
N LYS A 40 -10.60 15.91 -4.72
CA LYS A 40 -9.85 15.83 -5.98
C LYS A 40 -10.54 15.04 -7.07
N TYR A 41 -11.34 14.03 -6.70
CA TYR A 41 -11.92 13.09 -7.64
C TYR A 41 -13.44 12.91 -7.47
N SER A 42 -14.06 13.63 -6.53
CA SER A 42 -15.46 13.49 -6.14
C SER A 42 -15.84 12.05 -5.78
N ILE A 43 -14.91 11.34 -5.13
CA ILE A 43 -15.11 9.96 -4.65
C ILE A 43 -15.39 10.02 -3.15
N GLN A 44 -16.61 9.64 -2.77
CA GLN A 44 -16.98 9.51 -1.35
C GLN A 44 -16.39 8.20 -0.79
N GLY A 45 -15.56 8.30 0.24
CA GLY A 45 -14.91 7.14 0.84
C GLY A 45 -15.87 6.18 1.56
N ASN A 46 -15.51 4.90 1.59
CA ASN A 46 -16.19 3.86 2.37
C ASN A 46 -15.16 2.98 3.07
N LEU A 47 -15.37 2.72 4.36
CA LEU A 47 -14.50 1.87 5.17
C LEU A 47 -14.46 0.42 4.66
N ASP A 48 -15.51 -0.07 4.03
CA ASP A 48 -15.57 -1.43 3.46
C ASP A 48 -14.64 -1.62 2.24
N TRP A 49 -13.98 -0.56 1.79
CA TRP A 49 -12.96 -0.64 0.74
C TRP A 49 -11.56 -0.97 1.28
N ILE A 50 -11.36 -0.91 2.60
CA ILE A 50 -10.04 -0.92 3.21
C ILE A 50 -9.66 -2.31 3.66
N VAL A 51 -8.60 -2.84 3.06
CA VAL A 51 -7.86 -3.99 3.57
C VAL A 51 -6.74 -3.46 4.45
N GLU A 52 -6.79 -3.78 5.74
CA GLU A 52 -5.74 -3.43 6.70
C GLU A 52 -5.01 -4.68 7.19
N LEU A 53 -3.70 -4.68 7.01
CA LEU A 53 -2.81 -5.74 7.44
C LEU A 53 -1.81 -5.21 8.48
N ASP A 54 -1.55 -6.00 9.51
CA ASP A 54 -0.65 -5.69 10.62
C ASP A 54 0.49 -6.71 10.68
N SER A 55 1.70 -6.18 10.88
CA SER A 55 2.89 -6.96 11.20
C SER A 55 3.69 -6.28 12.32
N SER A 56 2.98 -5.54 13.16
CA SER A 56 3.50 -4.86 14.33
C SER A 56 4.15 -5.86 15.27
N THR A 57 5.19 -5.39 15.95
CA THR A 57 5.87 -6.10 17.02
C THR A 57 5.79 -5.27 18.29
N LYS A 58 6.40 -5.76 19.38
CA LYS A 58 6.55 -4.96 20.61
C LYS A 58 7.33 -3.66 20.38
N GLU A 59 8.27 -3.66 19.43
CA GLU A 59 9.20 -2.56 19.19
C GLU A 59 8.77 -1.64 18.05
N LYS A 60 8.00 -2.17 17.09
CA LYS A 60 7.66 -1.47 15.84
C LYS A 60 6.18 -1.57 15.55
N PHE A 61 5.54 -0.43 15.27
CA PHE A 61 4.25 -0.39 14.59
C PHE A 61 4.51 -0.57 13.08
N SER A 62 3.79 -1.48 12.43
CA SER A 62 3.93 -1.73 11.00
C SER A 62 2.61 -2.24 10.42
N ARG A 63 1.99 -1.43 9.55
CA ARG A 63 0.73 -1.77 8.87
C ARG A 63 0.79 -1.47 7.39
N HIS A 64 0.11 -2.30 6.61
CA HIS A 64 -0.22 -1.99 5.24
C HIS A 64 -1.70 -1.67 5.15
N LEU A 65 -2.04 -0.60 4.43
CA LEU A 65 -3.42 -0.30 4.03
C LEU A 65 -3.52 -0.43 2.52
N ILE A 66 -4.58 -1.07 2.03
CA ILE A 66 -4.93 -1.10 0.62
C ILE A 66 -6.39 -0.66 0.51
N ILE A 67 -6.66 0.39 -0.27
CA ILE A 67 -7.99 0.97 -0.47
C ILE A 67 -8.47 0.59 -1.87
N ARG A 68 -9.41 -0.38 -1.92
CA ARG A 68 -10.01 -0.91 -3.14
C ARG A 68 -11.26 -0.12 -3.50
N ILE A 69 -11.08 0.97 -4.23
CA ILE A 69 -12.21 1.78 -4.72
C ILE A 69 -12.91 0.99 -5.85
N PRO A 70 -14.23 0.76 -5.78
CA PRO A 70 -14.95 0.03 -6.82
C PRO A 70 -14.76 0.62 -8.21
N GLU A 71 -14.55 -0.24 -9.21
CA GLU A 71 -14.42 0.10 -10.63
C GLU A 71 -13.34 1.17 -10.93
N THR A 72 -12.42 1.39 -9.99
CA THR A 72 -11.49 2.53 -10.02
C THR A 72 -10.07 2.08 -9.67
N ALA A 73 -9.08 2.56 -10.41
CA ALA A 73 -7.67 2.35 -10.12
C ALA A 73 -6.86 3.62 -10.36
N PHE A 74 -5.71 3.76 -9.69
CA PHE A 74 -4.70 4.72 -10.13
C PHE A 74 -3.98 4.17 -11.36
N LYS A 75 -3.59 5.05 -12.28
CA LYS A 75 -2.89 4.66 -13.53
C LYS A 75 -1.65 3.82 -13.29
N ASP A 76 -0.88 4.18 -12.28
CA ASP A 76 0.20 3.37 -11.73
C ASP A 76 0.65 3.90 -10.36
N ASN A 77 1.63 3.23 -9.77
CA ASN A 77 2.13 3.55 -8.45
C ASN A 77 2.74 4.96 -8.33
N SER A 78 3.24 5.55 -9.43
CA SER A 78 3.72 6.94 -9.39
C SER A 78 2.58 7.93 -9.24
N HIS A 79 1.41 7.65 -9.83
CA HIS A 79 0.22 8.47 -9.65
C HIS A 79 -0.38 8.27 -8.25
N ALA A 80 -0.40 7.05 -7.73
CA ALA A 80 -0.78 6.81 -6.33
C ALA A 80 0.17 7.55 -5.36
N GLY A 81 1.48 7.49 -5.60
CA GLY A 81 2.48 8.19 -4.79
C GLY A 81 2.35 9.71 -4.84
N ALA A 82 2.05 10.29 -6.00
CA ALA A 82 1.77 11.72 -6.13
C ALA A 82 0.53 12.14 -5.33
N PHE A 83 -0.52 11.31 -5.35
CA PHE A 83 -1.73 11.55 -4.56
C PHE A 83 -1.47 11.42 -3.04
N VAL A 84 -0.66 10.44 -2.64
CA VAL A 84 -0.24 10.29 -1.23
C VAL A 84 0.61 11.48 -0.78
N ALA A 85 1.46 12.01 -1.65
CA ALA A 85 2.22 13.23 -1.37
C ALA A 85 1.29 14.45 -1.16
N GLU A 86 0.21 14.58 -1.95
CA GLU A 86 -0.83 15.59 -1.72
C GLU A 86 -1.49 15.43 -0.33
N ILE A 87 -1.85 14.20 0.05
CA ILE A 87 -2.43 13.91 1.38
C ILE A 87 -1.44 14.31 2.49
N CYS A 88 -0.18 13.89 2.37
CA CYS A 88 0.87 14.25 3.32
C CYS A 88 1.08 15.77 3.41
N SER A 89 0.99 16.49 2.29
CA SER A 89 1.07 17.95 2.25
C SER A 89 -0.10 18.59 2.98
N ARG A 90 -1.34 18.13 2.73
CA ARG A 90 -2.55 18.61 3.42
C ARG A 90 -2.46 18.43 4.92
N ILE A 91 -2.05 17.23 5.37
CA ILE A 91 -1.84 16.94 6.80
C ILE A 91 -0.80 17.89 7.40
N SER A 92 0.31 18.11 6.68
CA SER A 92 1.40 18.97 7.14
C SER A 92 1.00 20.44 7.25
N CYS A 93 0.20 20.95 6.31
CA CYS A 93 -0.33 22.31 6.36
C CYS A 93 -1.41 22.48 7.44
N GLY A 94 -2.24 21.45 7.67
CA GLY A 94 -3.35 21.50 8.62
C GLY A 94 -2.97 21.26 10.08
N LYS A 95 -1.79 20.71 10.37
CA LYS A 95 -1.41 20.24 11.72
C LYS A 95 -1.40 21.29 12.82
N GLU A 96 -1.21 22.57 12.48
CA GLU A 96 -1.24 23.66 13.46
C GLU A 96 -2.68 24.10 13.79
N SER A 97 -3.62 23.87 12.88
CA SER A 97 -5.04 24.22 13.06
C SER A 97 -5.87 23.07 13.60
N ASP A 98 -5.51 21.82 13.28
CA ASP A 98 -6.17 20.62 13.80
C ASP A 98 -5.18 19.76 14.62
N PRO A 99 -5.32 19.76 15.97
CA PRO A 99 -4.50 18.94 16.85
C PRO A 99 -4.54 17.44 16.56
N LYS A 100 -5.60 16.93 15.90
CA LYS A 100 -5.69 15.51 15.51
C LYS A 100 -4.62 15.17 14.47
N LEU A 101 -4.40 16.04 13.48
CA LEU A 101 -3.41 15.83 12.43
C LEU A 101 -1.98 15.80 12.98
N LYS A 102 -1.71 16.56 14.05
CA LYS A 102 -0.41 16.54 14.75
C LYS A 102 -0.08 15.15 15.34
N LYS A 103 -1.08 14.32 15.64
CA LYS A 103 -0.88 12.96 16.16
C LYS A 103 -0.15 12.05 15.18
N LEU A 104 -0.28 12.30 13.87
CA LEU A 104 0.30 11.50 12.80
C LEU A 104 1.83 11.64 12.66
N PHE A 105 2.43 12.62 13.35
CA PHE A 105 3.86 12.85 13.31
C PHE A 105 4.58 12.04 14.37
N VAL A 106 5.64 11.35 13.98
CA VAL A 106 6.46 10.46 14.79
C VAL A 106 7.93 10.88 14.74
N LEU A 107 8.66 10.59 15.79
CA LEU A 107 10.11 10.75 15.88
C LEU A 107 10.81 9.52 15.33
N LYS A 108 11.92 9.74 14.62
CA LYS A 108 12.76 8.68 14.07
C LYS A 108 13.64 8.04 15.13
N ASP A 109 14.20 8.86 16.02
CA ASP A 109 15.05 8.48 17.13
C ASP A 109 14.70 9.27 18.39
N SER A 110 15.26 8.85 19.52
CA SER A 110 15.09 9.53 20.81
C SER A 110 15.93 10.81 20.93
N CYS A 111 16.73 11.16 19.92
CA CYS A 111 17.60 12.33 19.92
C CYS A 111 17.00 13.39 18.97
N SER A 112 15.93 14.03 19.46
CA SER A 112 15.00 14.87 18.70
C SER A 112 15.60 16.10 18.00
N ASP A 113 16.89 16.40 18.20
CA ASP A 113 17.51 17.63 17.73
C ASP A 113 18.06 17.54 16.30
N GLU A 114 18.29 16.33 15.77
CA GLU A 114 18.82 16.16 14.41
C GLU A 114 17.74 16.10 13.32
N PHE A 115 16.56 15.56 13.63
CA PHE A 115 15.51 15.34 12.63
C PHE A 115 14.13 15.81 13.11
N PRO A 116 13.42 16.62 12.31
CA PRO A 116 12.07 17.02 12.66
C PRO A 116 11.12 15.81 12.65
N PRO A 117 10.04 15.84 13.45
CA PRO A 117 8.99 14.82 13.38
C PRO A 117 8.48 14.65 11.95
N GLN A 118 8.33 13.40 11.52
CA GLN A 118 7.87 13.04 10.18
C GLN A 118 6.54 12.28 10.27
N LEU A 119 5.78 12.23 9.17
CA LEU A 119 4.60 11.38 9.13
C LEU A 119 5.01 9.90 9.23
N PHE A 120 4.18 9.10 9.89
CA PHE A 120 4.33 7.64 9.98
C PHE A 120 4.05 6.89 8.66
N VAL A 121 3.90 7.61 7.53
CA VAL A 121 3.67 7.07 6.19
C VAL A 121 5.00 6.95 5.46
N ASP A 122 5.41 5.75 5.05
CA ASP A 122 6.58 5.56 4.19
C ASP A 122 6.20 5.88 2.73
N THR A 123 6.68 7.01 2.22
CA THR A 123 6.47 7.43 0.83
C THR A 123 7.47 6.82 -0.15
N ALA A 124 8.52 6.14 0.33
CA ALA A 124 9.50 5.49 -0.54
C ALA A 124 8.94 4.24 -1.25
N VAL A 125 7.74 3.77 -0.87
CA VAL A 125 7.09 2.60 -1.46
C VAL A 125 6.50 2.85 -2.85
N TYR A 126 6.51 4.09 -3.35
CA TYR A 126 6.03 4.44 -4.69
C TYR A 126 7.15 4.50 -5.74
N SER A 127 8.29 3.86 -5.48
CA SER A 127 9.38 3.73 -6.46
C SER A 127 9.06 2.69 -7.54
N ARG A 128 9.72 2.79 -8.71
CA ARG A 128 9.54 1.83 -9.81
C ARG A 128 9.89 0.41 -9.36
N ASN A 129 9.06 -0.56 -9.72
CA ASN A 129 9.22 -1.99 -9.41
C ASN A 129 9.43 -2.29 -7.92
N ARG A 130 8.89 -1.45 -7.03
CA ARG A 130 8.96 -1.66 -5.59
C ARG A 130 8.30 -2.99 -5.23
N CYS A 131 9.05 -3.86 -4.56
CA CYS A 131 8.49 -5.03 -3.92
C CYS A 131 7.65 -4.59 -2.71
N PHE A 132 6.40 -5.01 -2.68
CA PHE A 132 5.50 -4.82 -1.55
C PHE A 132 5.19 -6.17 -0.93
N ARG A 133 5.38 -6.30 0.39
CA ARG A 133 5.27 -7.61 1.05
C ARG A 133 3.84 -8.12 1.01
N LEU A 134 3.68 -9.38 0.59
CA LEU A 134 2.38 -10.05 0.47
C LEU A 134 1.77 -10.34 1.83
N ALA A 135 0.44 -10.39 1.89
CA ALA A 135 -0.27 -10.94 3.04
C ALA A 135 0.21 -12.37 3.34
N LEU A 136 0.13 -12.77 4.61
CA LEU A 136 0.55 -14.08 5.13
C LEU A 136 2.06 -14.36 5.04
N SER A 137 2.88 -13.35 4.71
CA SER A 137 4.34 -13.49 4.62
C SER A 137 5.09 -12.71 5.70
N SER A 138 6.29 -13.18 6.05
CA SER A 138 7.23 -12.46 6.92
C SER A 138 8.45 -11.99 6.12
N LYS A 139 9.18 -11.02 6.67
CA LYS A 139 10.51 -10.68 6.13
C LYS A 139 11.48 -11.83 6.40
N ALA A 140 12.46 -12.03 5.52
CA ALA A 140 13.49 -13.05 5.71
C ALA A 140 14.16 -12.90 7.09
N GLY A 141 14.24 -14.02 7.82
CA GLY A 141 14.80 -14.05 9.18
C GLY A 141 13.93 -13.38 10.26
N LYS A 142 12.70 -12.98 9.95
CA LYS A 142 11.74 -12.42 10.91
C LYS A 142 10.54 -13.35 11.06
N SER A 143 10.00 -13.42 12.27
CA SER A 143 8.80 -14.19 12.61
C SER A 143 7.49 -13.39 12.51
N SER A 144 7.57 -12.06 12.35
CA SER A 144 6.38 -11.22 12.22
C SER A 144 5.74 -11.40 10.85
N VAL A 145 4.65 -12.14 10.81
CA VAL A 145 3.81 -12.37 9.62
C VAL A 145 2.86 -11.20 9.44
N LEU A 146 2.62 -10.81 8.19
CA LEU A 146 1.65 -9.77 7.83
C LEU A 146 0.24 -10.37 7.78
N LEU A 147 -0.62 -10.00 8.73
CA LEU A 147 -1.94 -10.62 8.95
C LEU A 147 -3.05 -9.56 8.94
N PRO A 148 -4.30 -9.89 8.56
CA PRO A 148 -5.40 -8.94 8.63
C PRO A 148 -5.69 -8.52 10.08
N THR A 149 -6.03 -7.23 10.29
CA THR A 149 -6.42 -6.73 11.63
C THR A 149 -7.83 -7.13 12.04
N GLY A 150 -8.66 -7.57 11.07
CA GLY A 150 -10.09 -7.77 11.26
C GLY A 150 -10.92 -6.47 11.30
N ARG A 151 -10.28 -5.31 11.14
CA ARG A 151 -10.97 -4.03 10.92
C ARG A 151 -11.42 -3.92 9.47
N PHE A 152 -12.42 -3.05 9.25
CA PHE A 152 -12.86 -2.66 7.91
C PHE A 152 -13.31 -3.86 7.05
N LYS A 153 -12.85 -3.93 5.79
CA LYS A 153 -13.21 -4.98 4.83
C LYS A 153 -12.82 -6.39 5.29
N CYS A 154 -11.77 -6.51 6.12
CA CYS A 154 -11.24 -7.81 6.55
C CYS A 154 -12.13 -8.52 7.60
N LYS A 155 -13.23 -7.89 8.02
CA LYS A 155 -14.17 -8.49 8.98
C LYS A 155 -14.96 -9.61 8.29
N ASN A 156 -14.67 -10.86 8.63
CA ASN A 156 -15.29 -12.08 8.11
C ASN A 156 -14.84 -12.53 6.70
N MET A 157 -13.65 -12.12 6.29
CA MET A 157 -13.05 -12.56 5.02
C MET A 157 -12.25 -13.85 5.22
N SER A 158 -12.28 -14.77 4.25
CA SER A 158 -11.38 -15.92 4.24
C SER A 158 -9.93 -15.50 3.92
N ASP A 159 -8.96 -16.34 4.26
CA ASP A 159 -7.54 -16.08 3.95
C ASP A 159 -7.30 -15.90 2.45
N GLU A 160 -8.03 -16.65 1.60
CA GLU A 160 -7.92 -16.56 0.14
C GLU A 160 -8.45 -15.22 -0.39
N GLU A 161 -9.67 -14.84 0.03
CA GLU A 161 -10.27 -13.55 -0.35
C GLU A 161 -9.40 -12.38 0.11
N MET A 162 -8.90 -12.43 1.34
CA MET A 162 -8.03 -11.39 1.90
C MET A 162 -6.70 -11.32 1.16
N PHE A 163 -6.10 -12.48 0.85
CA PHE A 163 -4.88 -12.53 0.06
C PHE A 163 -5.10 -11.87 -1.31
N MET A 164 -6.16 -12.23 -2.03
CA MET A 164 -6.47 -11.67 -3.34
C MET A 164 -6.76 -10.18 -3.29
N ASP A 165 -7.50 -9.72 -2.28
CA ASP A 165 -7.82 -8.31 -2.10
C ASP A 165 -6.61 -7.47 -1.67
N SER A 166 -5.61 -8.09 -1.02
CA SER A 166 -4.35 -7.41 -0.66
C SER A 166 -3.41 -7.12 -1.84
N LEU A 167 -3.66 -7.72 -3.01
CA LEU A 167 -2.83 -7.54 -4.20
C LEU A 167 -3.05 -6.16 -4.83
N ILE A 168 -2.06 -5.28 -4.68
CA ILE A 168 -2.11 -3.88 -5.12
C ILE A 168 -2.40 -3.72 -6.62
N CYS A 169 -1.83 -4.59 -7.46
CA CYS A 169 -1.99 -4.54 -8.91
C CYS A 169 -3.09 -5.47 -9.44
N LYS A 170 -3.83 -6.19 -8.57
CA LYS A 170 -5.01 -6.96 -8.98
C LYS A 170 -6.18 -6.01 -9.12
N ILE A 171 -6.26 -5.37 -10.28
CA ILE A 171 -7.41 -4.58 -10.69
C ILE A 171 -8.47 -5.52 -11.26
N ASP A 172 -9.71 -5.34 -10.81
CA ASP A 172 -10.83 -6.15 -11.26
C ASP A 172 -11.19 -5.76 -12.72
N GLY A 173 -11.65 -6.74 -13.52
CA GLY A 173 -11.82 -6.57 -14.97
C GLY A 173 -12.90 -5.56 -15.38
N ASP A 174 -13.70 -5.11 -14.42
CA ASP A 174 -14.74 -4.10 -14.53
C ASP A 174 -14.25 -2.68 -14.20
N CYS A 175 -12.94 -2.45 -14.13
CA CYS A 175 -12.38 -1.11 -13.91
C CYS A 175 -12.78 -0.13 -15.04
N GLN A 176 -13.59 0.87 -14.70
CA GLN A 176 -14.06 1.89 -15.62
C GLN A 176 -13.30 3.21 -15.48
N LYS A 177 -12.76 3.48 -14.28
CA LYS A 177 -12.22 4.79 -13.90
C LYS A 177 -10.72 4.69 -13.59
N VAL A 178 -9.89 5.43 -14.33
CA VAL A 178 -8.45 5.55 -14.08
C VAL A 178 -8.13 6.92 -13.51
N LEU A 179 -7.58 6.95 -12.30
CA LEU A 179 -7.18 8.16 -11.59
C LEU A 179 -5.77 8.57 -12.00
N ILE A 180 -5.66 9.81 -12.43
CA ILE A 180 -4.42 10.48 -12.78
C ILE A 180 -4.11 11.50 -11.69
N CYS A 181 -2.95 11.34 -11.04
CA CYS A 181 -2.30 12.37 -10.25
C CYS A 181 -0.86 12.52 -10.75
N LYS A 182 -0.51 13.67 -11.32
CA LYS A 182 0.85 13.93 -11.78
C LYS A 182 1.16 15.41 -11.67
N LEU A 183 2.45 15.76 -11.72
CA LEU A 183 2.85 17.16 -11.78
C LEU A 183 2.25 17.80 -13.04
N ASP A 184 1.69 18.99 -12.88
CA ASP A 184 1.10 19.74 -13.98
C ASP A 184 2.22 20.17 -14.94
N SER A 185 2.05 19.82 -16.22
CA SER A 185 3.04 20.06 -17.25
C SER A 185 3.18 21.54 -17.64
N VAL A 186 2.21 22.38 -17.29
CA VAL A 186 2.22 23.83 -17.51
C VAL A 186 2.76 24.53 -16.26
N CYS A 187 2.39 24.05 -15.07
CA CYS A 187 2.87 24.56 -13.79
C CYS A 187 3.53 23.44 -12.99
N MET A 188 4.86 23.32 -13.08
CA MET A 188 5.68 22.32 -12.37
C MET A 188 5.66 22.45 -10.83
N LYS A 189 4.70 23.19 -10.26
CA LYS A 189 4.49 23.40 -8.82
C LYS A 189 3.12 22.89 -8.35
N SER A 190 2.20 22.53 -9.24
CA SER A 190 0.86 22.04 -8.91
C SER A 190 0.64 20.63 -9.43
N LEU A 191 -0.19 19.85 -8.75
CA LEU A 191 -0.62 18.54 -9.21
C LEU A 191 -1.88 18.67 -10.06
N CYS A 192 -1.92 17.93 -11.17
CA CYS A 192 -3.07 17.73 -12.02
C CYS A 192 -3.82 16.47 -11.56
N PHE A 193 -5.13 16.61 -11.31
CA PHE A 193 -6.02 15.53 -10.89
C PHE A 193 -7.07 15.32 -11.98
N ASN A 194 -6.96 14.21 -12.71
CA ASN A 194 -7.90 13.87 -13.78
C ASN A 194 -8.45 12.46 -13.59
N THR A 195 -9.58 12.22 -14.24
CA THR A 195 -10.16 10.89 -14.41
C THR A 195 -10.17 10.58 -15.91
N GLU A 196 -9.62 9.44 -16.28
CA GLU A 196 -9.83 8.83 -17.60
C GLU A 196 -10.89 7.74 -17.46
N LEU A 197 -11.92 7.77 -18.32
CA LEU A 197 -12.91 6.69 -18.42
C LEU A 197 -12.47 5.71 -19.50
N HIS A 198 -12.44 4.42 -19.18
CA HIS A 198 -12.29 3.39 -20.19
C HIS A 198 -13.61 3.25 -20.97
N SER A 199 -13.66 3.83 -22.17
CA SER A 199 -14.63 3.42 -23.19
C SER A 199 -14.25 2.00 -23.61
N ASN A 200 -15.17 1.03 -23.48
CA ASN A 200 -14.95 -0.37 -23.87
C ASN A 200 -14.10 -0.49 -25.15
N CYS A 201 -12.84 -0.90 -24.98
CA CYS A 201 -12.02 -1.43 -26.04
C CYS A 201 -11.15 -2.51 -25.40
N GLU A 202 -11.55 -3.76 -25.64
CA GLU A 202 -10.84 -4.96 -25.26
C GLU A 202 -9.42 -4.92 -25.84
N GLU A 203 -8.43 -4.53 -25.03
CA GLU A 203 -7.06 -4.97 -25.24
C GLU A 203 -6.77 -6.06 -24.21
N HIS A 204 -7.05 -7.29 -24.63
CA HIS A 204 -6.62 -8.50 -23.96
C HIS A 204 -5.09 -8.45 -23.76
N VAL A 205 -4.66 -8.10 -22.56
CA VAL A 205 -3.32 -8.46 -22.09
C VAL A 205 -3.34 -9.97 -21.91
N SER A 206 -2.94 -10.67 -22.96
CA SER A 206 -2.76 -12.11 -22.94
C SER A 206 -1.62 -12.42 -21.97
N ALA A 207 -1.96 -12.96 -20.79
CA ALA A 207 -0.99 -13.60 -19.93
C ALA A 207 -0.27 -14.70 -20.74
N PRO A 208 1.05 -14.90 -20.57
CA PRO A 208 1.72 -16.04 -21.20
C PRO A 208 1.04 -17.32 -20.72
N GLN A 209 0.57 -18.12 -21.67
CA GLN A 209 -0.14 -19.36 -21.42
C GLN A 209 0.71 -20.33 -20.58
N GLY A 210 0.14 -20.74 -19.43
CA GLY A 210 0.34 -22.06 -18.84
C GLY A 210 1.70 -22.36 -18.20
N PHE A 211 1.86 -22.00 -16.93
CA PHE A 211 2.68 -22.81 -16.04
C PHE A 211 1.82 -23.98 -15.53
N THR A 212 2.08 -25.19 -16.02
CA THR A 212 1.54 -26.41 -15.41
C THR A 212 2.10 -26.55 -14.00
N LEU A 213 1.33 -26.11 -13.00
CA LEU A 213 1.59 -26.39 -11.60
C LEU A 213 1.15 -27.84 -11.32
N ASN A 214 2.12 -28.74 -11.17
CA ASN A 214 1.85 -30.04 -10.54
C ASN A 214 1.72 -29.80 -9.03
N PRO A 215 0.56 -30.06 -8.41
CA PRO A 215 0.42 -29.92 -6.97
C PRO A 215 1.11 -31.10 -6.30
N CYS A 216 2.32 -30.89 -5.78
CA CYS A 216 2.96 -31.86 -4.90
C CYS A 216 2.29 -31.75 -3.53
N PHE A 217 1.21 -32.50 -3.33
CA PHE A 217 0.65 -32.76 -2.00
C PHE A 217 1.62 -33.70 -1.27
N SER A 218 2.60 -33.13 -0.58
CA SER A 218 3.34 -33.84 0.46
C SER A 218 3.32 -32.99 1.72
N ASP A 219 2.83 -33.59 2.80
CA ASP A 219 2.65 -33.01 4.14
C ASP A 219 3.78 -32.02 4.50
N MET A 220 3.43 -30.74 4.56
CA MET A 220 4.38 -29.69 4.87
C MET A 220 4.72 -29.72 6.37
N PRO A 221 5.99 -29.87 6.76
CA PRO A 221 6.38 -29.77 8.16
C PRO A 221 6.21 -28.33 8.63
N THR A 222 5.66 -28.14 9.83
CA THR A 222 5.41 -26.87 10.54
C THR A 222 6.67 -26.09 10.95
N THR A 223 7.81 -26.35 10.32
CA THR A 223 9.09 -25.67 10.61
C THR A 223 9.46 -24.75 9.46
N HIS A 224 9.46 -23.44 9.72
CA HIS A 224 9.92 -22.40 8.81
C HIS A 224 11.39 -22.65 8.40
N PHE A 225 11.62 -23.30 7.27
CA PHE A 225 12.96 -23.53 6.75
C PHE A 225 13.46 -22.31 5.98
N MET A 226 14.64 -21.81 6.37
CA MET A 226 15.57 -21.19 5.43
C MET A 226 16.04 -22.29 4.48
N GLY A 227 15.60 -22.23 3.22
CA GLY A 227 15.92 -23.19 2.16
C GLY A 227 15.61 -22.63 0.78
N LYS A 228 16.07 -23.31 -0.28
CA LYS A 228 15.70 -22.96 -1.68
C LYS A 228 14.17 -23.04 -1.81
N SER A 229 13.55 -22.07 -2.49
CA SER A 229 12.09 -22.06 -2.59
C SER A 229 11.61 -23.31 -3.34
N PRO A 230 10.43 -23.83 -2.96
CA PRO A 230 9.83 -24.99 -3.64
C PRO A 230 9.42 -24.65 -5.09
N PHE A 231 9.49 -23.38 -5.49
CA PHE A 231 9.12 -22.89 -6.82
C PHE A 231 10.29 -22.15 -7.49
N PRO A 232 11.38 -22.86 -7.86
CA PRO A 232 12.60 -22.24 -8.38
C PRO A 232 12.38 -21.46 -9.70
N ALA A 233 11.42 -21.89 -10.53
CA ALA A 233 11.07 -21.15 -11.75
C ALA A 233 10.39 -19.81 -11.44
N LEU A 234 9.57 -19.76 -10.39
CA LEU A 234 8.94 -18.53 -9.92
C LEU A 234 9.99 -17.58 -9.34
N ASP A 235 10.95 -18.12 -8.58
CA ASP A 235 12.06 -17.31 -8.04
C ASP A 235 12.83 -16.60 -9.16
N VAL A 236 13.22 -17.35 -10.20
CA VAL A 236 13.92 -16.80 -11.39
C VAL A 236 13.09 -15.71 -12.06
N PHE A 237 11.78 -15.93 -12.22
CA PHE A 237 10.88 -14.93 -12.77
C PHE A 237 10.84 -13.66 -11.91
N VAL A 238 10.64 -13.79 -10.59
CA VAL A 238 10.58 -12.66 -9.65
C VAL A 238 11.90 -11.88 -9.64
N GLU A 239 13.04 -12.57 -9.59
CA GLU A 239 14.37 -11.94 -9.66
C GLU A 239 14.57 -11.16 -10.96
N SER A 240 14.14 -11.72 -12.10
CA SER A 240 14.25 -11.04 -13.40
C SER A 240 13.46 -9.74 -13.42
N VAL A 241 12.24 -9.73 -12.88
CA VAL A 241 11.36 -8.54 -12.85
C VAL A 241 11.89 -7.51 -11.86
N ALA A 242 12.30 -7.93 -10.66
CA ALA A 242 12.84 -7.05 -9.62
C ALA A 242 14.13 -6.34 -10.07
N SER A 243 14.92 -6.97 -10.94
CA SER A 243 16.19 -6.43 -11.44
C SER A 243 16.03 -5.40 -12.57
N MET A 244 14.84 -5.24 -13.16
CA MET A 244 14.61 -4.32 -14.29
C MET A 244 14.45 -2.83 -13.90
N GLY A 245 14.98 -2.40 -12.75
CA GLY A 245 14.97 -1.01 -12.32
C GLY A 245 16.32 -0.57 -11.78
N ASN A 246 17.05 0.26 -12.53
CA ASN A 246 18.18 0.99 -11.96
C ASN A 246 17.65 1.93 -10.86
N VAL A 247 18.20 1.81 -9.66
CA VAL A 247 18.16 2.85 -8.64
C VAL A 247 19.11 3.93 -9.13
N SER A 248 18.58 4.98 -9.76
CA SER A 248 19.29 6.22 -10.07
C SER A 248 18.81 7.31 -9.14
#